data_AF-A0A956P2U8-F1
#
_entry.id   AF-A0A956P2U8-F1
#
_cell.length_a   1.000
_cell.length_b   1.000
_cell.length_c   1.000
_cell.angle_alpha   90.00
_cell.angle_beta   90.00
_cell.angle_gamma   90.00
#
_symmetry.space_group_name_H-M   'P 1'
#
loop_
_entity.id
_entity.type
_entity.pdbx_description
1 polymer ?
#
loop_
_entity_poly.entity_id
_entity_poly.type
_entity_poly.pdbx_seq_one_letter_code
_entity_poly.pdbx_strand_id
1 'polypeptide(L)'
;FDAPEVNDGGAVWRAVLLQEEYQQVYGTFPDQMSMVLVIRHFGIAMGMAHAFWEKEGVGEQTKTKGRGGEWATRNPVGPPADDARPGAARYTIPGFLASGGIVLGCDLAFNNMVVGKYRTEGMSRADARELALKDLLPGVILQPSGFFATIRAQQAGCAVFFNG
;
A
#
# COMPACT_ATOMS: atom_id res chain seq x y z
N PHE A 1 -3.34 8.72 6.53
CA PHE A 1 -2.93 9.02 5.15
C PHE A 1 -3.90 8.37 4.18
N ASP A 2 -4.58 9.17 3.38
CA ASP A 2 -5.44 8.70 2.30
C ASP A 2 -4.66 8.78 0.98
N ALA A 3 -4.46 7.62 0.33
CA ALA A 3 -3.61 7.43 -0.83
C ALA A 3 -4.43 6.87 -2.03
N PRO A 4 -5.04 7.74 -2.85
CA PRO A 4 -5.71 7.34 -4.08
C PRO A 4 -4.77 6.89 -5.21
N GLU A 5 -3.49 7.27 -5.16
CA GLU A 5 -2.51 6.96 -6.21
C GLU A 5 -1.28 6.29 -5.62
N VAL A 6 -0.48 5.66 -6.49
CA VAL A 6 0.81 5.09 -6.10
C VAL A 6 1.78 6.21 -5.72
N ASN A 7 1.91 7.24 -6.56
CA ASN A 7 2.76 8.43 -6.35
C ASN A 7 4.14 8.07 -5.74
N ASP A 8 4.84 7.13 -6.39
CA ASP A 8 6.14 6.57 -6.01
C ASP A 8 6.24 6.05 -4.55
N GLY A 9 5.11 5.67 -3.94
CA GLY A 9 5.05 5.22 -2.54
C GLY A 9 5.08 6.36 -1.53
N GLY A 10 4.91 7.61 -1.97
CA GLY A 10 5.07 8.79 -1.13
C GLY A 10 4.14 8.84 0.10
N ALA A 11 3.02 8.14 0.08
CA ALA A 11 2.13 8.03 1.25
C ALA A 11 2.77 7.20 2.38
N VAL A 12 3.49 6.12 2.05
CA VAL A 12 4.21 5.30 3.03
C VAL A 12 5.37 6.11 3.62
N TRP A 13 6.15 6.76 2.76
CA TRP A 13 7.28 7.58 3.20
C TRP A 13 6.84 8.70 4.16
N ARG A 14 5.77 9.44 3.84
CA ARG A 14 5.24 10.50 4.71
C ARG A 14 4.66 9.96 6.01
N ALA A 15 4.03 8.78 5.99
CA ALA A 15 3.50 8.17 7.21
C ALA A 15 4.62 7.76 8.17
N VAL A 16 5.70 7.18 7.65
CA VAL A 16 6.88 6.82 8.44
C VAL A 16 7.59 8.07 8.94
N LEU A 17 7.79 9.09 8.09
CA LEU A 17 8.41 10.35 8.49
C LEU A 17 7.63 11.02 9.64
N LEU A 18 6.31 11.10 9.53
CA LEU A 18 5.49 11.70 10.59
C LEU A 18 5.58 10.90 11.90
N GLN A 19 5.68 9.56 11.82
CA GLN A 19 5.89 8.73 13.01
C GLN A 19 7.25 9.03 13.66
N GLU A 20 8.31 9.16 12.85
CA GLU A 20 9.65 9.54 13.31
C GLU A 20 9.66 10.93 13.96
N GLU A 21 8.96 11.91 13.38
CA GLU A 21 8.84 13.27 13.90
C GLU A 21 8.08 13.30 15.25
N TYR A 22 7.00 12.54 15.39
CA TYR A 22 6.28 12.41 16.66
C TYR A 22 7.14 11.76 17.75
N GLN A 23 7.95 10.77 17.39
CA GLN A 23 8.90 10.17 18.31
C GLN A 23 9.98 11.19 18.71
N GLN A 24 10.53 11.92 17.76
CA GLN A 24 11.59 12.91 18.01
C GLN A 24 11.12 14.07 18.91
N VAL A 25 9.91 14.59 18.66
CA VAL A 25 9.40 15.78 19.36
C VAL A 25 8.75 15.42 20.69
N TYR A 26 8.00 14.31 20.75
CA TYR A 26 7.17 13.97 21.91
C TYR A 26 7.61 12.69 22.65
N GLY A 27 8.62 11.97 22.15
CA GLY A 27 9.09 10.72 22.76
C GLY A 27 8.08 9.58 22.68
N THR A 28 7.18 9.62 21.69
CA THR A 28 6.12 8.59 21.53
C THR A 28 6.70 7.22 21.17
N PHE A 29 6.07 6.17 21.69
CA PHE A 29 6.37 4.78 21.38
C PHE A 29 5.31 4.16 20.44
N PRO A 30 5.62 3.06 19.71
CA PRO A 30 4.69 2.43 18.77
C PRO A 30 3.33 2.02 19.35
N ASP A 31 3.24 1.79 20.65
CA ASP A 31 1.99 1.47 21.36
C ASP A 31 1.17 2.71 21.76
N GLN A 32 1.74 3.91 21.64
CA GLN A 32 1.11 5.18 21.97
C GLN A 32 0.56 5.91 20.74
N MET A 33 0.99 5.53 19.53
CA MET A 33 0.57 6.15 18.29
C MET A 33 0.52 5.13 17.16
N SER A 34 -0.59 5.10 16.43
CA SER A 34 -0.70 4.32 15.20
C SER A 34 -1.01 5.22 14.02
N MET A 35 -0.31 4.99 12.92
CA MET A 35 -0.60 5.62 11.64
C MET A 35 -1.49 4.70 10.82
N VAL A 36 -2.53 5.27 10.20
CA VAL A 36 -3.40 4.53 9.26
C VAL A 36 -3.09 4.98 7.83
N LEU A 37 -2.70 4.04 6.98
CA LEU A 37 -2.57 4.21 5.54
C LEU A 37 -3.77 3.59 4.84
N VAL A 38 -4.56 4.40 4.14
CA VAL A 38 -5.69 3.95 3.32
C VAL A 38 -5.26 3.99 1.86
N ILE A 39 -5.17 2.83 1.22
CA ILE A 39 -4.86 2.72 -0.21
C ILE A 39 -6.14 2.47 -1.02
N ARG A 40 -6.45 3.36 -1.96
CA ARG A 40 -7.68 3.29 -2.78
C ARG A 40 -7.41 3.69 -4.23
N HIS A 41 -8.38 3.47 -5.11
CA HIS A 41 -8.21 3.62 -6.57
C HIS A 41 -6.93 2.92 -7.05
N PHE A 42 -6.07 3.57 -7.84
CA PHE A 42 -4.83 2.99 -8.33
C PHE A 42 -3.80 2.75 -7.21
N GLY A 43 -3.92 3.44 -6.07
CA GLY A 43 -3.11 3.19 -4.88
C GLY A 43 -3.22 1.76 -4.35
N ILE A 44 -4.29 1.01 -4.66
CA ILE A 44 -4.43 -0.41 -4.25
C ILE A 44 -3.27 -1.27 -4.75
N ALA A 45 -2.63 -0.90 -5.86
CA ALA A 45 -1.48 -1.61 -6.40
C ALA A 45 -0.27 -1.60 -5.44
N MET A 46 -0.15 -0.60 -4.56
CA MET A 46 0.87 -0.60 -3.50
C MET A 46 0.68 -1.77 -2.52
N GLY A 47 -0.53 -2.30 -2.37
CA GLY A 47 -0.81 -3.46 -1.53
C GLY A 47 -0.45 -4.79 -2.19
N MET A 48 0.04 -4.81 -3.44
CA MET A 48 0.29 -6.04 -4.21
C MET A 48 1.78 -6.43 -4.23
N ALA A 49 2.07 -7.72 -4.34
CA ALA A 49 3.42 -8.26 -4.43
C ALA A 49 4.17 -7.82 -5.71
N HIS A 50 5.50 -7.95 -5.72
CA HIS A 50 6.30 -7.60 -6.89
C HIS A 50 5.91 -8.40 -8.15
N ALA A 51 5.55 -9.68 -8.01
CA ALA A 51 5.14 -10.52 -9.13
C ALA A 51 3.91 -9.94 -9.87
N PHE A 52 2.95 -9.36 -9.14
CA PHE A 52 1.82 -8.66 -9.74
C PHE A 52 2.27 -7.41 -10.52
N TRP A 53 3.20 -6.63 -9.95
CA TRP A 53 3.75 -5.43 -10.59
C TRP A 53 4.45 -5.72 -11.90
N GLU A 54 5.27 -6.77 -11.91
CA GLU A 54 6.02 -7.22 -13.07
C GLU A 54 5.06 -7.74 -14.15
N LYS A 55 4.16 -8.66 -13.77
CA LYS A 55 3.21 -9.29 -14.70
C LYS A 55 2.26 -8.28 -15.35
N GLU A 56 1.71 -7.36 -14.55
CA GLU A 56 0.69 -6.43 -15.04
C GLU A 56 1.26 -5.11 -15.55
N GLY A 57 2.58 -4.89 -15.48
CA GLY A 57 3.20 -3.64 -15.93
C GLY A 57 2.71 -2.42 -15.13
N VAL A 58 2.55 -2.57 -13.81
CA VAL A 58 1.95 -1.55 -12.95
C VAL A 58 2.73 -0.23 -13.02
N GLY A 59 4.05 -0.28 -13.02
CA GLY A 59 4.88 0.94 -13.05
C GLY A 59 4.64 1.81 -14.28
N GLU A 60 4.35 1.23 -15.44
CA GLU A 60 3.98 1.99 -16.64
C GLU A 60 2.59 2.62 -16.48
N GLN A 61 1.61 1.85 -16.02
CA GLN A 61 0.24 2.32 -15.80
C GLN A 61 0.18 3.48 -14.79
N THR A 62 1.02 3.45 -13.76
CA THR A 62 1.06 4.45 -12.69
C THR A 62 2.14 5.51 -12.90
N LYS A 63 2.86 5.45 -14.04
CA LYS A 63 4.01 6.31 -14.35
C LYS A 63 5.10 6.29 -13.27
N THR A 64 5.20 5.21 -12.51
CA THR A 64 6.17 5.00 -11.44
C THR A 64 7.48 4.49 -12.02
N LYS A 65 8.57 5.19 -11.72
CA LYS A 65 9.90 4.87 -12.22
C LYS A 65 10.69 4.03 -11.21
N GLY A 66 11.46 3.09 -11.73
CA GLY A 66 12.54 2.43 -11.00
C GLY A 66 13.73 3.37 -10.80
N ARG A 67 14.77 2.88 -10.13
CA ARG A 67 15.96 3.68 -9.81
C ARG A 67 16.70 4.15 -11.06
N GLY A 68 16.74 3.36 -12.13
CA GLY A 68 17.47 3.69 -13.35
C GLY A 68 16.67 4.53 -14.35
N GLY A 69 15.42 4.91 -14.02
CA GLY A 69 14.53 5.67 -14.90
C GLY A 69 13.66 4.80 -15.84
N GLU A 70 13.85 3.49 -15.81
CA GLU A 70 12.92 2.50 -16.35
C GLU A 70 11.57 2.49 -15.60
N TRP A 71 10.53 1.91 -16.20
CA TRP A 71 9.28 1.66 -15.46
C TRP A 71 9.52 0.67 -14.33
N ALA A 72 8.91 0.93 -13.18
CA ALA A 72 9.05 0.03 -12.03
C ALA A 72 8.39 -1.32 -12.32
N THR A 73 9.20 -2.39 -12.34
CA THR A 73 8.74 -3.78 -12.40
C THR A 73 8.47 -4.36 -11.01
N ARG A 74 8.98 -3.72 -9.96
CA ARG A 74 8.79 -4.10 -8.55
C ARG A 74 7.96 -3.04 -7.86
N ASN A 75 7.03 -3.46 -6.99
CA ASN A 75 6.36 -2.57 -6.04
C ASN A 75 7.40 -1.73 -5.25
N PRO A 76 7.38 -0.39 -5.34
CA PRO A 76 8.36 0.47 -4.67
C PRO A 76 8.25 0.46 -3.14
N VAL A 77 7.10 0.04 -2.60
CA VAL A 77 6.84 -0.08 -1.16
C VAL A 77 6.55 -1.53 -0.74
N GLY A 78 6.85 -2.50 -1.61
CA GLY A 78 6.80 -3.92 -1.26
C GLY A 78 7.97 -4.33 -0.36
N PRO A 79 8.11 -5.64 -0.07
CA PRO A 79 9.28 -6.17 0.63
C PRO A 79 10.59 -5.64 0.01
N PRO A 80 11.60 -5.29 0.82
CA PRO A 80 12.86 -4.81 0.29
C PRO A 80 13.52 -5.91 -0.55
N ALA A 81 14.08 -5.54 -1.68
CA ALA A 81 14.95 -6.42 -2.45
C ALA A 81 16.32 -6.58 -1.78
N ASP A 82 17.04 -7.65 -2.13
CA ASP A 82 18.37 -7.95 -1.59
C ASP A 82 19.39 -6.82 -1.81
N ASP A 83 19.20 -6.03 -2.88
CA ASP A 83 20.04 -4.88 -3.25
C ASP A 83 19.58 -3.53 -2.67
N ALA A 84 18.60 -3.54 -1.75
CA ALA A 84 18.05 -2.32 -1.17
C ALA A 84 19.11 -1.53 -0.37
N ARG A 85 18.99 -0.18 -0.38
CA ARG A 85 19.86 0.68 0.44
C ARG A 85 19.67 0.37 1.93
N PRO A 86 20.71 0.51 2.76
CA PRO A 86 20.57 0.48 4.20
C PRO A 86 19.45 1.42 4.66
N GLY A 87 18.55 0.92 5.51
CA GLY A 87 17.40 1.66 6.02
C GLY A 87 16.19 1.73 5.10
N ALA A 88 16.24 1.22 3.86
CA ALA A 88 15.09 1.25 2.95
C ALA A 88 13.89 0.43 3.47
N ALA A 89 14.15 -0.65 4.22
CA ALA A 89 13.13 -1.54 4.74
C ALA A 89 12.04 -0.81 5.56
N ARG A 90 12.38 0.27 6.28
CA ARG A 90 11.41 1.02 7.09
C ARG A 90 10.38 1.80 6.26
N TYR A 91 10.73 2.17 5.01
CA TYR A 91 9.85 2.89 4.09
C TYR A 91 9.04 1.97 3.18
N THR A 92 8.86 0.72 3.59
CA THR A 92 8.04 -0.28 2.89
C THR A 92 6.76 -0.53 3.68
N ILE A 93 5.73 -1.10 3.05
CA ILE A 93 4.52 -1.55 3.73
C ILE A 93 4.85 -2.58 4.83
N PRO A 94 5.69 -3.62 4.59
CA PRO A 94 6.11 -4.52 5.66
C PRO A 94 6.79 -3.80 6.83
N GLY A 95 7.68 -2.84 6.56
CA GLY A 95 8.35 -2.05 7.59
C GLY A 95 7.38 -1.16 8.38
N PHE A 96 6.44 -0.52 7.69
CA PHE A 96 5.40 0.30 8.28
C PHE A 96 4.44 -0.52 9.16
N LEU A 97 4.05 -1.71 8.72
CA LEU A 97 3.27 -2.64 9.54
C LEU A 97 4.05 -3.07 10.78
N ALA A 98 5.34 -3.39 10.63
CA ALA A 98 6.21 -3.77 11.74
C ALA A 98 6.43 -2.65 12.77
N SER A 99 6.29 -1.37 12.36
CA SER A 99 6.37 -0.21 13.28
C SER A 99 5.05 0.14 13.97
N GLY A 100 4.01 -0.69 13.83
CA GLY A 100 2.67 -0.44 14.41
C GLY A 100 1.73 0.34 13.50
N GLY A 101 2.11 0.57 12.24
CA GLY A 101 1.24 1.13 11.22
C GLY A 101 0.13 0.16 10.80
N ILE A 102 -0.99 0.71 10.34
CA ILE A 102 -2.16 -0.05 9.87
C ILE A 102 -2.36 0.27 8.39
N VAL A 103 -2.46 -0.76 7.54
CA VAL A 103 -2.71 -0.59 6.10
C VAL A 103 -4.10 -1.12 5.75
N LEU A 104 -4.96 -0.21 5.28
CA LEU A 104 -6.34 -0.49 4.88
C LEU A 104 -6.46 -0.37 3.35
N GLY A 105 -6.85 -1.46 2.68
CA GLY A 105 -7.07 -1.49 1.24
C GLY A 105 -8.53 -1.34 0.86
N CYS A 106 -8.82 -0.57 -0.20
CA CYS A 106 -10.18 -0.46 -0.76
C CYS A 106 -10.56 -1.74 -1.51
N ASP A 107 -11.50 -2.53 -0.98
CA ASP A 107 -11.94 -3.77 -1.62
C ASP A 107 -12.67 -3.52 -2.94
N LEU A 108 -13.39 -2.40 -3.08
CA LEU A 108 -13.97 -1.98 -4.36
C LEU A 108 -12.88 -1.77 -5.42
N ALA A 109 -11.75 -1.14 -5.07
CA ALA A 109 -10.63 -0.94 -5.98
C ALA A 109 -9.93 -2.27 -6.29
N PHE A 110 -9.69 -3.10 -5.27
CA PHE A 110 -9.12 -4.43 -5.45
C PHE A 110 -9.95 -5.28 -6.42
N ASN A 111 -11.27 -5.30 -6.25
CA ASN A 111 -12.18 -6.03 -7.12
C ASN A 111 -12.22 -5.51 -8.56
N ASN A 112 -12.08 -4.20 -8.78
CA ASN A 112 -12.21 -3.60 -10.11
C ASN A 112 -10.87 -3.54 -10.86
N MET A 113 -9.75 -3.43 -10.15
CA MET A 113 -8.44 -3.13 -10.73
C MET A 113 -7.48 -4.30 -10.65
N VAL A 114 -7.65 -5.18 -9.65
CA VAL A 114 -6.77 -6.34 -9.42
C VAL A 114 -7.46 -7.63 -9.86
N VAL A 115 -8.63 -7.97 -9.30
CA VAL A 115 -9.28 -9.28 -9.54
C VAL A 115 -9.52 -9.55 -11.03
N GLY A 116 -9.85 -8.52 -11.82
CA GLY A 116 -10.03 -8.65 -13.27
C GLY A 116 -8.80 -9.16 -14.02
N LYS A 117 -7.59 -8.91 -13.50
CA LYS A 117 -6.31 -9.33 -14.09
C LYS A 117 -5.97 -10.80 -13.87
N TYR A 118 -6.62 -11.44 -12.90
CA TYR A 118 -6.46 -12.87 -12.62
C TYR A 118 -7.43 -13.75 -13.39
N ARG A 119 -8.43 -13.15 -14.06
CA ARG A 119 -9.43 -13.91 -14.80
C ARG A 119 -8.82 -14.53 -16.04
N THR A 120 -9.02 -15.84 -16.20
CA THR A 120 -8.82 -16.56 -17.46
C THR A 120 -10.16 -17.01 -18.02
N GLU A 121 -10.16 -17.50 -19.27
CA GLU A 121 -11.36 -18.07 -19.88
C GLU A 121 -11.94 -19.19 -19.00
N GLY A 122 -13.25 -19.18 -18.78
CA GLY A 122 -13.96 -20.15 -17.93
C GLY A 122 -13.80 -19.97 -16.42
N MET A 123 -12.95 -19.06 -15.94
CA MET A 123 -12.72 -18.85 -14.51
C MET A 123 -13.81 -17.98 -13.87
N SER A 124 -14.31 -18.39 -12.70
CA SER A 124 -15.26 -17.59 -11.93
C SER A 124 -14.58 -16.35 -11.30
N ARG A 125 -15.37 -15.33 -10.97
CA ARG A 125 -14.84 -14.14 -10.27
C ARG A 125 -14.33 -14.48 -8.87
N ALA A 126 -14.95 -15.46 -8.21
CA ALA A 126 -14.55 -15.89 -6.88
C ALA A 126 -13.15 -16.54 -6.91
N ASP A 127 -12.90 -17.44 -7.85
CA ASP A 127 -11.59 -18.10 -8.01
C ASP A 127 -10.51 -17.07 -8.37
N ALA A 128 -10.80 -16.14 -9.29
CA ALA A 128 -9.87 -15.06 -9.62
C ALA A 128 -9.55 -14.18 -8.40
N ARG A 129 -10.53 -13.95 -7.53
CA ARG A 129 -10.34 -13.20 -6.29
C ARG A 129 -9.45 -13.97 -5.30
N GLU A 130 -9.65 -15.27 -5.14
CA GLU A 130 -8.81 -16.10 -4.30
C GLU A 130 -7.35 -16.10 -4.76
N LEU A 131 -7.11 -16.14 -6.08
CA LEU A 131 -5.76 -16.01 -6.64
C LEU A 131 -5.19 -14.62 -6.39
N ALA A 132 -5.96 -13.56 -6.63
CA ALA A 132 -5.54 -12.19 -6.40
C ALA A 132 -5.15 -11.95 -4.93
N LEU A 133 -5.87 -12.55 -3.98
CA LEU A 133 -5.58 -12.41 -2.55
C LEU A 133 -4.22 -13.00 -2.15
N LYS A 134 -3.70 -13.99 -2.89
CA LYS A 134 -2.37 -14.59 -2.63
C LYS A 134 -1.24 -13.61 -2.92
N ASP A 135 -1.46 -12.67 -3.83
CA ASP A 135 -0.49 -11.62 -4.17
C ASP A 135 -0.72 -10.34 -3.37
N LEU A 136 -1.72 -10.28 -2.47
CA LEU A 136 -1.88 -9.17 -1.54
C LEU A 136 -0.81 -9.29 -0.45
N LEU A 137 -0.12 -8.17 -0.16
CA LEU A 137 0.92 -8.14 0.86
C LEU A 137 0.33 -8.52 2.24
N PRO A 138 1.02 -9.38 3.02
CA PRO A 138 0.57 -9.74 4.36
C PRO A 138 0.35 -8.51 5.25
N GLY A 139 -0.74 -8.52 6.00
CA GLY A 139 -1.12 -7.43 6.91
C GLY A 139 -1.91 -6.28 6.27
N VAL A 140 -2.07 -6.25 4.94
CA VAL A 140 -3.03 -5.34 4.29
C VAL A 140 -4.45 -5.84 4.54
N ILE A 141 -5.28 -5.00 5.17
CA ILE A 141 -6.66 -5.36 5.53
C ILE A 141 -7.62 -4.72 4.52
N LEU A 142 -8.35 -5.54 3.76
CA LEU A 142 -9.36 -5.04 2.84
C LEU A 142 -10.60 -4.54 3.60
N GLN A 143 -10.97 -3.29 3.35
CA GLN A 143 -12.17 -2.62 3.83
C GLN A 143 -13.17 -2.51 2.66
N PRO A 144 -14.49 -2.49 2.91
CA PRO A 144 -15.50 -2.42 1.85
C PRO A 144 -15.22 -1.33 0.80
N SER A 145 -14.71 -0.17 1.24
CA SER A 145 -14.20 0.88 0.37
C SER A 145 -13.14 1.75 1.06
N GLY A 146 -12.39 2.52 0.27
CA GLY A 146 -11.42 3.49 0.79
C GLY A 146 -12.08 4.63 1.58
N PHE A 147 -13.22 5.15 1.14
CA PHE A 147 -13.94 6.17 1.90
C PHE A 147 -14.48 5.63 3.22
N PHE A 148 -14.95 4.37 3.27
CA PHE A 148 -15.33 3.72 4.52
C PHE A 148 -14.13 3.62 5.47
N ALA A 149 -12.97 3.17 4.97
CA ALA A 149 -11.74 3.10 5.75
C ALA A 149 -11.32 4.47 6.30
N THR A 150 -11.33 5.52 5.48
CA THR A 150 -10.99 6.88 5.89
C THR A 150 -11.94 7.42 6.95
N ILE A 151 -13.26 7.26 6.77
CA ILE A 151 -14.26 7.68 7.75
C ILE A 151 -14.07 6.93 9.08
N ARG A 152 -13.82 5.62 9.05
CA ARG A 152 -13.60 4.83 10.26
C ARG A 152 -12.32 5.23 10.98
N ALA A 153 -11.24 5.53 10.26
CA ALA A 153 -10.01 6.05 10.85
C ALA A 153 -10.25 7.41 11.53
N GLN A 154 -11.00 8.31 10.89
CA GLN A 154 -11.39 9.60 11.50
C GLN A 154 -12.21 9.42 12.77
N GLN A 155 -13.21 8.53 12.74
CA GLN A 155 -14.04 8.21 13.90
C GLN A 155 -13.25 7.56 15.05
N ALA A 156 -12.10 6.95 14.75
CA ALA A 156 -11.16 6.45 15.75
C ALA A 156 -10.17 7.53 16.27
N GLY A 157 -10.32 8.78 15.83
CA GLY A 157 -9.51 9.92 16.28
C GLY A 157 -8.36 10.32 15.35
N CYS A 158 -8.20 9.68 14.18
CA CYS A 158 -7.15 10.07 13.24
C CYS A 158 -7.46 11.39 12.52
N ALA A 159 -6.46 12.25 12.40
CA ALA A 159 -6.46 13.32 11.40
C ALA A 159 -6.26 12.74 9.98
N VAL A 160 -6.80 13.40 8.96
CA VAL A 160 -6.64 12.98 7.56
C VAL A 160 -5.61 13.84 6.86
N PHE A 161 -4.62 13.17 6.30
CA PHE A 161 -3.68 13.73 5.32
C PHE A 161 -3.98 13.11 3.96
N PHE A 162 -4.31 13.95 2.98
CA PHE A 162 -4.53 13.54 1.59
C PHE A 162 -3.19 13.54 0.85
N ASN A 163 -2.86 12.41 0.20
CA ASN A 163 -1.68 12.29 -0.63
C ASN A 163 -2.13 11.96 -2.07
N GLY A 164 -2.40 13.02 -2.84
CA GLY A 164 -2.61 12.98 -4.29
C GLY A 164 -1.30 13.26 -4.99
#